data_AF-A0A2P5XJA7-F1
#
_entry.id   AF-A0A2P5XJA7-F1
#
_cell.length_a   1.000
_cell.length_b   1.000
_cell.length_c   1.000
_cell.angle_alpha   90.00
_cell.angle_beta   90.00
_cell.angle_gamma   90.00
#
_symmetry.space_group_name_H-M   'P 1'
#
loop_
_entity.id
_entity.type
_entity.pdbx_description
1 polymer ?
#
loop_
_entity_poly.entity_id
_entity_poly.type
_entity_poly.pdbx_seq_one_letter_code
_entity_poly.pdbx_strand_id
1 'polypeptide(L)'
;MSTKARAVADMNQRDRQSQNEQEERHRIAEAMDFEIKRWAAGKEGNMRALLSSMQQVLWPECGWEPVSLTDLITSGSVKKVYRKATLCVHPDKVQQKGATLEQKYIAEKVFDILKEAWNKFNKEELS
;
A
#
# COMPACT_ATOMS: atom_id res chain seq x y z
N MET A 1 -46.87 -11.59 12.15
CA MET A 1 -46.05 -11.47 10.93
C MET A 1 -45.69 -12.87 10.42
N SER A 2 -45.78 -13.13 9.12
CA SER A 2 -45.51 -14.45 8.51
C SER A 2 -44.00 -14.69 8.33
N THR A 3 -43.54 -15.93 8.49
CA THR A 3 -42.14 -16.36 8.31
C THR A 3 -41.55 -15.97 6.95
N LYS A 4 -42.38 -15.92 5.89
CA LYS A 4 -41.96 -15.46 4.55
C LYS A 4 -41.58 -13.97 4.53
N ALA A 5 -42.32 -13.12 5.25
CA ALA A 5 -42.04 -11.68 5.30
C ALA A 5 -40.74 -11.37 6.05
N ARG A 6 -40.43 -12.17 7.08
CA ARG A 6 -39.16 -12.05 7.83
C ARG A 6 -37.95 -12.46 6.98
N ALA A 7 -38.05 -13.57 6.25
CA ALA A 7 -36.97 -14.03 5.37
C ALA A 7 -36.62 -13.03 4.24
N VAL A 8 -37.63 -12.37 3.66
CA VAL A 8 -37.42 -11.32 2.63
C VAL A 8 -36.78 -10.07 3.24
N ALA A 9 -37.22 -9.65 4.44
CA ALA A 9 -36.61 -8.51 5.14
C ALA A 9 -35.14 -8.78 5.51
N ASP A 10 -34.83 -9.98 6.01
CA ASP A 10 -33.47 -10.40 6.38
C ASP A 10 -32.54 -10.50 5.16
N MET A 11 -33.06 -10.87 3.98
CA MET A 11 -32.29 -10.90 2.73
C MET A 11 -31.98 -9.48 2.24
N ASN A 12 -33.00 -8.62 2.15
CA ASN A 12 -32.83 -7.22 1.72
C ASN A 12 -31.87 -6.44 2.64
N GLN A 13 -31.89 -6.73 3.96
CA GLN A 13 -30.98 -6.11 4.91
C GLN A 13 -29.52 -6.54 4.68
N ARG A 14 -29.27 -7.82 4.39
CA ARG A 14 -27.92 -8.32 4.09
C ARG A 14 -27.38 -7.73 2.79
N ASP A 15 -28.19 -7.70 1.74
CA ASP A 15 -27.78 -7.13 0.45
C ASP A 15 -27.40 -5.64 0.59
N ARG A 16 -28.21 -4.88 1.34
CA ARG A 16 -27.94 -3.46 1.63
C ARG A 16 -26.68 -3.27 2.48
N GLN A 17 -26.42 -4.15 3.45
CA GLN A 17 -25.18 -4.12 4.23
C GLN A 17 -23.96 -4.38 3.35
N SER A 18 -24.02 -5.40 2.48
CA SER A 18 -22.93 -5.69 1.53
C SER A 18 -22.68 -4.56 0.55
N GLN A 19 -23.74 -3.90 0.04
CA GLN A 19 -23.60 -2.72 -0.81
C GLN A 19 -22.90 -1.56 -0.09
N ASN A 20 -23.34 -1.25 1.14
CA ASN A 20 -22.72 -0.19 1.94
C ASN A 20 -21.24 -0.49 2.24
N GLU A 21 -20.91 -1.74 2.58
CA GLU A 21 -19.52 -2.16 2.78
C GLU A 21 -18.71 -2.02 1.50
N GLN A 22 -19.26 -2.38 0.34
CA GLN A 22 -18.57 -2.25 -0.94
C GLN A 22 -18.34 -0.78 -1.32
N GLU A 23 -19.32 0.09 -1.10
CA GLU A 23 -19.19 1.53 -1.32
C GLU A 23 -18.12 2.15 -0.41
N GLU A 24 -18.10 1.78 0.87
CA GLU A 24 -17.07 2.26 1.80
C GLU A 24 -15.68 1.81 1.39
N ARG A 25 -15.53 0.54 0.99
CA ARG A 25 -14.28 0.00 0.43
C ARG A 25 -13.83 0.79 -0.80
N HIS A 26 -14.76 1.15 -1.68
CA HIS A 26 -14.46 1.92 -2.88
C HIS A 26 -13.97 3.33 -2.53
N ARG A 27 -14.67 4.04 -1.63
CA ARG A 27 -14.29 5.38 -1.20
C ARG A 27 -12.91 5.40 -0.56
N ILE A 28 -12.64 4.44 0.32
CA ILE A 28 -11.33 4.25 0.93
C ILE A 28 -10.27 4.02 -0.15
N ALA A 29 -10.53 3.11 -1.08
CA ALA A 29 -9.58 2.82 -2.16
C ALA A 29 -9.28 4.06 -3.00
N GLU A 30 -10.28 4.84 -3.41
CA GLU A 30 -10.09 6.07 -4.19
C GLU A 30 -9.25 7.12 -3.45
N ALA A 31 -9.51 7.33 -2.16
CA ALA A 31 -8.75 8.27 -1.34
C ALA A 31 -7.28 7.84 -1.22
N MET A 32 -7.03 6.55 -0.97
CA MET A 32 -5.67 6.01 -0.88
C MET A 32 -4.96 6.05 -2.23
N ASP A 33 -5.65 5.71 -3.32
CA ASP A 33 -5.10 5.77 -4.67
C ASP A 33 -4.67 7.20 -5.03
N PHE A 34 -5.46 8.21 -4.64
CA PHE A 34 -5.12 9.61 -4.84
C PHE A 34 -3.82 9.99 -4.11
N GLU A 35 -3.71 9.71 -2.81
CA GLU A 35 -2.52 10.04 -2.02
C GLU A 35 -1.27 9.29 -2.50
N ILE A 36 -1.40 8.02 -2.88
CA ILE A 36 -0.29 7.21 -3.39
C ILE A 36 0.17 7.71 -4.76
N LYS A 37 -0.75 8.02 -5.67
CA LYS A 37 -0.41 8.62 -6.97
C LYS A 37 0.26 9.97 -6.80
N ARG A 38 -0.27 10.82 -5.92
CA ARG A 38 0.34 12.12 -5.60
C ARG A 38 1.76 11.98 -5.05
N TRP A 39 1.99 10.99 -4.19
CA TRP A 39 3.31 10.72 -3.65
C TRP A 39 4.29 10.20 -4.72
N ALA A 40 3.84 9.32 -5.60
CA ALA A 40 4.66 8.72 -6.64
C ALA A 40 4.95 9.68 -7.81
N ALA A 41 4.07 10.67 -8.02
CA ALA A 41 4.17 11.64 -9.09
C ALA A 41 5.55 12.32 -9.17
N GLY A 42 6.21 12.19 -10.31
CA GLY A 42 7.55 12.72 -10.58
C GLY A 42 8.70 11.90 -9.97
N LYS A 43 8.40 10.77 -9.32
CA LYS A 43 9.36 9.84 -8.70
C LYS A 43 9.28 8.45 -9.32
N GLU A 44 8.41 8.23 -10.30
CA GLU A 44 8.16 6.93 -10.90
C GLU A 44 9.45 6.34 -11.48
N GLY A 45 9.75 5.10 -11.08
CA GLY A 45 10.99 4.43 -11.48
C GLY A 45 12.28 4.97 -10.83
N ASN A 46 12.23 6.04 -10.03
CA ASN A 46 13.40 6.54 -9.31
C ASN A 46 13.46 5.92 -7.91
N MET A 47 14.25 4.86 -7.79
CA MET A 47 14.36 4.08 -6.55
C MET A 47 14.78 4.91 -5.33
N ARG A 48 15.71 5.86 -5.49
CA ARG A 48 16.22 6.68 -4.38
C ARG A 48 15.18 7.70 -3.91
N ALA A 49 14.46 8.33 -4.85
CA ALA A 49 13.41 9.30 -4.54
C ALA A 49 12.20 8.64 -3.86
N LEU A 50 11.81 7.44 -4.31
CA LEU A 50 10.73 6.69 -3.69
C LEU A 50 11.11 6.30 -2.25
N LEU A 51 12.25 5.62 -2.05
CA LEU A 51 12.69 5.17 -0.72
C LEU A 51 12.82 6.33 0.28
N SER A 52 13.44 7.45 -0.11
CA SER A 52 13.67 8.58 0.80
C SER A 52 12.39 9.33 1.22
N SER A 53 11.25 9.05 0.58
CA SER A 53 9.99 9.73 0.85
C SER A 53 8.84 8.79 1.23
N MET A 54 9.09 7.50 1.49
CA MET A 54 8.04 6.54 1.83
C MET A 54 7.23 6.91 3.07
N GLN A 55 7.83 7.60 4.04
CA GLN A 55 7.15 8.08 5.25
C GLN A 55 5.95 9.01 4.97
N GLN A 56 5.81 9.53 3.74
CA GLN A 56 4.68 10.37 3.34
C GLN A 56 3.40 9.58 3.08
N VAL A 57 3.50 8.28 2.81
CA VAL A 57 2.35 7.42 2.45
C VAL A 57 2.16 6.23 3.39
N LEU A 58 3.16 5.93 4.22
CA LEU A 58 3.06 4.83 5.17
C LEU A 58 2.42 5.25 6.49
N TRP A 59 1.85 4.26 7.18
CA TRP A 59 1.26 4.44 8.50
C TRP A 59 2.31 4.23 9.61
N PRO A 60 2.15 4.86 10.80
CA PRO A 60 3.16 4.84 11.86
C PRO A 60 3.60 3.44 12.32
N GLU A 61 2.67 2.48 12.38
CA GLU A 61 2.90 1.13 12.93
C GLU A 61 3.56 0.17 11.92
N CYS A 62 3.84 0.62 10.69
CA CYS A 62 4.49 -0.23 9.67
C CYS A 62 5.96 -0.54 10.01
N GLY A 63 6.57 0.23 10.91
CA GLY A 63 7.97 0.11 11.31
C GLY A 63 8.97 0.71 10.32
N TRP A 64 8.53 1.64 9.48
CA TRP A 64 9.40 2.37 8.57
C TRP A 64 10.10 3.53 9.28
N GLU A 65 11.40 3.66 9.05
CA GLU A 65 12.21 4.79 9.51
C GLU A 65 12.58 5.64 8.29
N PRO A 66 12.40 6.98 8.33
CA PRO A 66 12.79 7.86 7.24
C PRO A 66 14.27 7.70 6.88
N VAL A 67 14.57 7.66 5.58
CA VAL A 67 15.93 7.50 5.06
C VAL A 67 16.30 8.70 4.22
N SER A 68 17.47 9.30 4.47
CA SER A 68 17.93 10.46 3.70
C SER A 68 18.45 10.04 2.31
N LEU A 69 18.44 10.96 1.34
CA LEU A 69 19.08 10.72 0.05
C LEU A 69 20.60 10.49 0.17
N THR A 70 21.24 11.10 1.17
CA THR A 70 22.67 10.90 1.47
C THR A 70 22.98 9.46 1.90
N ASP A 71 22.03 8.79 2.56
CA ASP A 71 22.17 7.36 2.92
C ASP A 71 21.95 6.42 1.72
N LEU A 72 21.49 6.94 0.59
CA LEU A 72 21.12 6.18 -0.62
C LEU A 72 22.08 6.41 -1.79
N ILE A 73 23.29 6.94 -1.55
CA ILE A 73 24.26 7.23 -2.62
C ILE A 73 24.67 5.94 -3.35
N THR A 74 25.15 4.94 -2.61
CA THR A 74 25.68 3.71 -3.22
C THR A 74 24.57 2.71 -3.54
N SER A 75 24.75 1.94 -4.61
CA SER A 75 23.80 0.90 -5.00
C SER A 75 23.64 -0.19 -3.92
N GLY A 76 24.70 -0.46 -3.15
CA GLY A 76 24.66 -1.33 -1.98
C GLY A 76 23.74 -0.80 -0.88
N SER A 77 23.78 0.51 -0.60
CA SER A 77 22.87 1.15 0.36
C SER A 77 21.42 1.10 -0.13
N VAL A 78 21.16 1.41 -1.41
CA VAL A 78 19.83 1.33 -2.02
C VAL A 78 19.26 -0.08 -1.88
N LYS A 79 20.04 -1.11 -2.20
CA LYS A 79 19.64 -2.52 -2.06
C LYS A 79 19.28 -2.88 -0.62
N LYS A 80 20.06 -2.41 0.36
CA LYS A 80 19.81 -2.67 1.79
C LYS A 80 18.49 -2.02 2.24
N VAL A 81 18.28 -0.75 1.88
CA VAL A 81 17.07 0.00 2.26
C VAL A 81 15.84 -0.54 1.55
N TYR A 82 15.94 -0.91 0.27
CA TYR A 82 14.86 -1.56 -0.45
C TYR A 82 14.38 -2.86 0.23
N ARG A 83 15.30 -3.71 0.70
CA ARG A 83 14.93 -4.92 1.45
C ARG A 83 14.18 -4.60 2.75
N LYS A 84 14.52 -3.50 3.43
CA LYS A 84 13.76 -3.05 4.60
C LYS A 84 12.37 -2.58 4.18
N ALA A 85 12.28 -1.78 3.12
CA ALA A 85 11.03 -1.25 2.60
C ALA A 85 10.07 -2.38 2.25
N THR A 86 10.53 -3.39 1.52
CA THR A 86 9.69 -4.53 1.15
C THR A 86 9.17 -5.30 2.37
N LEU A 87 9.94 -5.42 3.45
CA LEU A 87 9.44 -6.05 4.69
C LEU A 87 8.34 -5.23 5.39
N CYS A 88 8.40 -3.90 5.30
CA CYS A 88 7.37 -3.02 5.86
C CYS A 88 6.03 -3.14 5.11
N VAL A 89 6.09 -3.23 3.77
CA VAL A 89 4.89 -3.23 2.91
C VAL A 89 4.54 -4.59 2.30
N HIS A 90 5.21 -5.68 2.68
CA HIS A 90 4.89 -6.99 2.13
C HIS A 90 3.47 -7.43 2.54
N PRO A 91 2.59 -7.85 1.61
CA PRO A 91 1.21 -8.21 1.92
C PRO A 91 1.08 -9.25 3.05
N ASP A 92 1.91 -10.30 3.03
CA ASP A 92 1.94 -11.32 4.11
C ASP A 92 2.30 -10.73 5.48
N LYS A 93 3.27 -9.81 5.55
CA LYS A 93 3.70 -9.21 6.82
C LYS A 93 2.68 -8.22 7.35
N VAL A 94 2.07 -7.45 6.47
CA VAL A 94 0.98 -6.52 6.80
C VAL A 94 -0.25 -7.30 7.28
N GLN A 95 -0.59 -8.41 6.62
CA GLN A 95 -1.66 -9.31 7.05
C GLN A 95 -1.39 -9.92 8.44
N GLN A 96 -0.18 -10.40 8.70
CA GLN A 96 0.22 -10.98 10.00
C GLN A 96 0.08 -9.99 11.16
N LYS A 97 0.26 -8.69 10.90
CA LYS A 97 0.15 -7.61 11.89
C LYS A 97 -1.30 -7.13 12.13
N GLY A 98 -2.29 -7.77 11.52
CA GLY A 98 -3.70 -7.39 11.71
C GLY A 98 -4.08 -6.06 11.07
N ALA A 99 -3.41 -5.71 9.96
CA ALA A 99 -3.60 -4.41 9.30
C ALA A 99 -5.04 -4.13 8.86
N THR A 100 -5.41 -2.85 8.86
CA THR A 100 -6.70 -2.37 8.35
C THR A 100 -6.79 -2.55 6.83
N LEU A 101 -7.98 -2.37 6.27
CA LEU A 101 -8.16 -2.41 4.82
C LEU A 101 -7.30 -1.34 4.11
N GLU A 102 -7.29 -0.13 4.64
CA GLU A 102 -6.47 0.99 4.16
C GLU A 102 -4.99 0.62 4.10
N GLN A 103 -4.46 0.09 5.21
CA GLN A 103 -3.05 -0.29 5.32
C GLN A 103 -2.68 -1.39 4.33
N LYS A 104 -3.56 -2.38 4.11
CA LYS A 104 -3.36 -3.42 3.09
C LYS A 104 -3.32 -2.83 1.68
N TYR A 105 -4.21 -1.88 1.40
CA TYR A 105 -4.27 -1.22 0.10
C TYR A 105 -3.00 -0.39 -0.16
N ILE A 106 -2.59 0.43 0.81
CA ILE A 106 -1.34 1.19 0.74
C ILE A 106 -0.15 0.25 0.54
N ALA A 107 -0.08 -0.83 1.32
CA ALA A 107 1.00 -1.81 1.24
C ALA A 107 1.13 -2.40 -0.17
N GLU A 108 0.02 -2.88 -0.73
CA GLU A 108 -0.02 -3.48 -2.07
C GLU A 108 0.46 -2.49 -3.13
N LYS A 109 -0.12 -1.28 -3.18
CA LYS A 109 0.23 -0.28 -4.19
C LYS A 109 1.67 0.21 -4.07
N VAL A 110 2.14 0.49 -2.85
CA VAL A 110 3.52 0.92 -2.62
C VAL A 110 4.49 -0.22 -2.97
N PHE A 111 4.18 -1.47 -2.62
CA PHE A 111 5.01 -2.62 -2.97
C PHE A 111 5.17 -2.76 -4.49
N ASP A 112 4.08 -2.63 -5.26
CA ASP A 112 4.12 -2.71 -6.72
C ASP A 112 4.97 -1.60 -7.35
N ILE A 113 4.79 -0.35 -6.90
CA ILE A 113 5.59 0.80 -7.36
C ILE A 113 7.08 0.58 -7.08
N LEU A 114 7.42 0.11 -5.86
CA LEU A 114 8.80 -0.15 -5.48
C LEU A 114 9.39 -1.31 -6.30
N LYS A 115 8.61 -2.35 -6.60
CA LYS A 115 9.05 -3.49 -7.42
C LYS A 115 9.37 -3.05 -8.85
N GLU A 116 8.55 -2.18 -9.44
CA GLU A 116 8.80 -1.61 -10.76
C GLU A 116 10.09 -0.78 -10.77
N ALA A 117 10.23 0.14 -9.80
CA ALA A 117 11.44 0.96 -9.68
C ALA A 117 12.70 0.14 -9.42
N TRP A 118 12.59 -0.93 -8.61
CA TRP A 118 13.70 -1.85 -8.36
C TRP A 118 14.14 -2.60 -9.62
N ASN A 119 13.19 -3.03 -10.46
CA ASN A 119 13.51 -3.69 -11.73
C ASN A 119 14.28 -2.76 -12.66
N LYS A 120 13.92 -1.47 -12.71
CA LYS A 120 14.66 -0.45 -13.46
C LYS A 120 16.05 -0.22 -12.88
N PHE A 121 16.12 0.00 -11.57
CA PHE A 121 17.38 0.22 -10.85
C PHE A 121 18.39 -0.93 -11.06
N ASN A 122 17.94 -2.20 -11.00
CA ASN A 122 18.82 -3.34 -11.24
C ASN A 122 19.39 -3.36 -12.66
N LYS A 123 18.59 -2.98 -13.67
CA LYS A 123 19.04 -2.94 -15.06
C LYS A 123 20.05 -1.81 -15.31
N GLU A 124 19.95 -0.71 -14.59
CA GLU A 124 20.79 0.48 -14.81
C GLU A 124 22.09 0.45 -13.99
N GLU A 125 22.08 -0.10 -12.78
CA GLU A 125 23.23 0.00 -11.85
C GLU A 125 23.81 -1.32 -11.37
N LEU A 126 23.13 -2.46 -11.58
CA LEU A 126 23.58 -3.77 -11.10
C LEU A 126 23.73 -4.82 -12.22
N SER A 127 23.52 -4.42 -13.48
CA SER A 127 23.74 -5.21 -14.69
C SER A 127 25.17 -4.99 -15.18
#